data_AF-K1RX22-F1
#
_entry.id   AF-K1RX22-F1
#
_cell.length_a   1.000
_cell.length_b   1.000
_cell.length_c   1.000
_cell.angle_alpha   90.00
_cell.angle_beta   90.00
_cell.angle_gamma   90.00
#
_symmetry.space_group_name_H-M   'P 1'
#
loop_
_entity.id
_entity.type
_entity.pdbx_description
1 polymer ?
#
loop_
_entity_poly.entity_id
_entity_poly.type
_entity_poly.pdbx_seq_one_letter_code
_entity_poly.pdbx_strand_id
1 'polypeptide(L)'
;MGMDAYDAVYHAFSCIATGGFSDYNTSVAHFKSPMIEYALSVFMVLAAGNFAVYYQVTQNGFKALWEDLEFKVYVVMVLCFSVAIAVNII
;
A
#
# COMPACT_ATOMS: atom_id res chain seq x y z
N MET A 1 9.01 15.81 -2.60
CA MET A 1 9.48 14.58 -1.93
C MET A 1 10.69 13.93 -2.61
N GLY A 2 11.34 14.59 -3.58
CA GLY A 2 12.46 14.00 -4.35
C GLY A 2 12.02 13.33 -5.66
N MET A 3 10.71 13.20 -5.91
CA MET A 3 10.11 12.81 -7.19
C MET A 3 9.67 14.04 -7.99
N ASP A 4 9.84 14.00 -9.32
CA ASP A 4 9.17 14.93 -10.22
C ASP A 4 7.66 14.62 -10.30
N ALA A 5 6.86 15.58 -10.79
CA ALA A 5 5.42 15.41 -10.93
C ALA A 5 5.05 14.22 -11.84
N TYR A 6 5.82 13.98 -12.91
CA TYR A 6 5.61 12.84 -13.80
C TYR A 6 5.78 11.51 -13.07
N ASP A 7 6.92 11.34 -12.39
CA ASP A 7 7.25 10.12 -11.66
C ASP A 7 6.22 9.82 -10.55
N ALA A 8 5.77 10.87 -9.86
CA ALA A 8 4.78 10.76 -8.79
C ALA A 8 3.44 10.21 -9.29
N VAL A 9 2.96 10.71 -10.44
CA VAL A 9 1.72 10.23 -11.06
C VAL A 9 1.89 8.80 -11.58
N TYR A 10 3.03 8.50 -12.21
CA TYR A 10 3.33 7.15 -12.70
C TYR A 10 3.35 6.12 -11.56
N HIS A 11 4.06 6.42 -10.47
CA HIS A 11 4.12 5.54 -9.31
C HIS A 11 2.76 5.43 -8.60
N ALA A 12 1.96 6.51 -8.55
CA ALA A 12 0.61 6.45 -7.99
C ALA A 12 -0.31 5.50 -8.79
N PHE A 13 -0.29 5.56 -10.12
CA PHE A 13 -1.07 4.65 -10.96
C PHE A 13 -0.60 3.20 -10.87
N SER A 14 0.72 3.00 -10.88
CA SER A 14 1.31 1.68 -10.70
C SER A 14 0.94 1.07 -9.33
N CYS A 15 0.97 1.89 -8.28
CA CYS A 15 0.64 1.48 -6.91
C CYS A 15 -0.84 1.11 -6.75
N ILE A 16 -1.76 1.94 -7.25
CA ILE A 16 -3.21 1.71 -7.08
C ILE A 16 -3.71 0.52 -7.90
N ALA A 17 -3.08 0.25 -9.05
CA ALA A 17 -3.35 -0.92 -9.87
C ALA A 17 -2.65 -2.19 -9.38
N THR A 18 -1.91 -2.11 -8.26
CA THR A 18 -1.07 -3.19 -7.70
C THR A 18 -0.09 -3.80 -8.71
N GLY A 19 0.33 -3.01 -9.71
CA GLY A 19 1.18 -3.47 -10.81
C GLY A 19 2.67 -3.51 -10.49
N GLY A 20 3.15 -2.63 -9.60
CA GLY A 20 4.56 -2.62 -9.16
C GLY A 20 5.57 -2.14 -10.21
N PHE A 21 5.11 -1.56 -11.31
CA PHE A 21 5.93 -0.96 -12.36
C PHE A 21 6.60 0.34 -11.90
N SER A 22 7.79 0.61 -12.44
CA SER A 22 8.55 1.85 -12.28
C SER A 22 9.34 2.12 -13.56
N ASP A 23 9.60 3.38 -13.87
CA ASP A 23 10.48 3.79 -14.98
C ASP A 23 11.96 3.51 -14.70
N TYR A 24 12.28 3.16 -13.45
CA TYR A 24 13.63 2.88 -13.00
C TYR A 24 13.85 1.38 -12.76
N ASN A 25 15.02 0.89 -13.15
CA ASN A 25 15.43 -0.51 -12.88
C ASN A 25 15.46 -0.86 -11.38
N THR A 26 15.72 0.13 -10.52
CA THR A 26 15.71 -0.04 -9.05
C THR A 26 14.35 0.26 -8.42
N SER A 27 13.31 0.48 -9.23
CA SER A 27 11.97 0.86 -8.78
C SER A 27 12.00 2.05 -7.79
N VAL A 28 11.14 2.03 -6.76
CA VAL A 28 11.05 3.07 -5.73
C VAL A 28 12.37 3.33 -5.01
N ALA A 29 13.27 2.33 -4.91
CA ALA A 29 14.57 2.48 -4.26
C ALA A 29 15.50 3.46 -5.02
N HIS A 30 15.17 3.84 -6.26
CA HIS A 30 15.86 4.90 -7.00
C HIS A 30 15.93 6.22 -6.22
N PHE A 31 14.83 6.59 -5.55
CA PHE A 31 14.70 7.88 -4.88
C PHE A 31 15.43 7.96 -3.54
N LYS A 32 15.89 6.82 -2.99
CA LYS A 32 16.63 6.72 -1.71
C LYS A 32 16.02 7.56 -0.59
N SER A 33 14.68 7.61 -0.56
CA SER A 33 13.91 8.49 0.32
C SER A 33 12.94 7.66 1.13
N PRO A 34 13.16 7.48 2.44
CA PRO A 34 12.26 6.68 3.28
C PRO A 34 10.85 7.26 3.33
N MET A 35 10.70 8.58 3.17
CA MET A 35 9.37 9.21 3.08
C MET A 35 8.55 8.72 1.88
N ILE A 36 9.18 8.51 0.73
CA ILE A 36 8.50 7.99 -0.47
C ILE A 36 8.09 6.53 -0.26
N GLU A 37 9.00 5.72 0.30
CA GLU A 37 8.74 4.31 0.59
C GLU A 37 7.58 4.13 1.57
N TYR A 38 7.52 4.95 2.63
CA TYR A 38 6.40 4.92 3.58
C TYR A 38 5.09 5.37 2.94
N ALA A 39 5.11 6.44 2.14
CA ALA A 39 3.91 6.91 1.45
C ALA A 39 3.34 5.82 0.52
N LEU A 40 4.18 5.23 -0.33
CA LEU A 40 3.77 4.17 -1.24
C LEU A 40 3.32 2.91 -0.48
N SER A 41 4.01 2.53 0.59
CA SER A 41 3.62 1.38 1.41
C SER A 41 2.22 1.53 1.99
N VAL A 42 1.86 2.73 2.49
CA VAL A 42 0.50 3.01 2.97
C VAL A 42 -0.53 2.86 1.85
N PHE A 43 -0.27 3.44 0.68
CA PHE A 43 -1.18 3.32 -0.46
C PHE A 43 -1.25 1.91 -1.03
N MET A 44 -0.18 1.12 -0.98
CA MET A 44 -0.18 -0.29 -1.39
C MET A 44 -1.10 -1.12 -0.49
N VAL A 45 -1.04 -0.89 0.83
CA VAL A 45 -1.94 -1.58 1.77
C VAL A 45 -3.40 -1.19 1.51
N LEU A 46 -3.66 0.08 1.21
CA LEU A 46 -5.00 0.51 0.86
C LEU A 46 -5.47 -0.09 -0.48
N ALA A 47 -4.63 -0.07 -1.50
CA ALA A 47 -4.97 -0.55 -2.85
C ALA A 47 -5.17 -2.06 -2.93
N ALA A 48 -4.47 -2.85 -2.12
CA ALA A 48 -4.64 -4.30 -2.07
C ALA A 48 -5.90 -4.76 -1.32
N GLY A 49 -6.54 -3.86 -0.57
CA GLY A 49 -7.81 -4.14 0.11
C GLY A 49 -9.01 -4.21 -0.84
N ASN A 50 -10.11 -4.77 -0.35
CA ASN A 50 -11.32 -4.93 -1.15
C ASN A 50 -12.10 -3.60 -1.32
N PHE A 51 -12.26 -3.15 -2.57
CA PHE A 51 -12.99 -1.92 -2.88
C PHE A 51 -14.46 -1.93 -2.44
N ALA A 52 -15.10 -3.09 -2.34
CA ALA A 52 -16.46 -3.19 -1.83
C ALA A 52 -16.56 -2.78 -0.35
N VAL A 53 -15.54 -3.09 0.46
CA VAL A 53 -15.48 -2.68 1.87
C VAL A 53 -15.27 -1.18 1.97
N TYR A 54 -14.40 -0.59 1.14
CA TYR A 54 -14.25 0.87 1.08
C TYR A 54 -15.54 1.59 0.65
N TYR A 55 -16.29 1.00 -0.27
CA TYR A 55 -17.60 1.52 -0.62
C TYR A 55 -18.59 1.46 0.56
N GLN A 56 -18.61 0.34 1.31
CA GLN A 56 -19.43 0.22 2.51
C GLN A 56 -19.04 1.23 3.60
N VAL A 57 -17.76 1.59 3.74
CA VAL A 57 -17.32 2.65 4.67
C VAL A 57 -17.95 3.98 4.33
N THR A 58 -18.11 4.29 3.04
CA THR A 58 -18.74 5.54 2.59
C THR A 58 -20.21 5.60 2.97
N GLN A 59 -20.89 4.45 3.08
CA GLN A 59 -22.31 4.38 3.44
C GLN A 59 -22.55 4.21 4.95
N ASN A 60 -21.79 3.34 5.61
CA ASN A 60 -22.02 2.88 6.99
C ASN A 60 -20.97 3.41 7.99
N GLY A 61 -20.01 4.22 7.52
CA GLY A 61 -18.90 4.75 8.31
C GLY A 61 -17.77 3.75 8.55
N PHE A 62 -16.73 4.20 9.27
CA PHE A 62 -15.51 3.41 9.53
C PHE A 62 -15.75 2.10 10.28
N LYS A 63 -16.91 1.93 10.92
CA LYS A 63 -17.26 0.69 11.62
C LYS A 63 -17.35 -0.51 10.67
N ALA A 64 -17.70 -0.28 9.39
CA ALA A 64 -17.78 -1.33 8.38
C ALA A 64 -16.44 -2.06 8.16
N LEU A 65 -15.30 -1.36 8.23
CA LEU A 65 -13.96 -1.99 8.13
C LEU A 65 -13.69 -2.96 9.27
N TRP A 66 -14.22 -2.66 10.46
CA TRP A 66 -14.02 -3.45 11.66
C TRP A 66 -15.11 -4.51 11.86
N GLU A 67 -16.16 -4.52 11.06
CA GLU A 67 -17.13 -5.62 11.04
C GLU A 67 -16.76 -6.65 9.98
N ASP A 68 -16.11 -6.20 8.90
CA ASP A 68 -15.65 -7.06 7.81
C ASP A 68 -14.49 -8.00 8.24
N LEU A 69 -14.70 -9.31 8.07
CA LEU A 69 -13.72 -10.32 8.42
C LEU A 69 -12.58 -10.42 7.40
N GLU A 70 -12.85 -10.15 6.12
CA GLU A 70 -11.86 -10.19 5.05
C GLU A 70 -10.81 -9.10 5.24
N PHE A 71 -11.24 -7.87 5.54
CA PHE A 71 -10.35 -6.75 5.83
C PHE A 71 -9.48 -7.01 7.08
N LYS A 72 -10.04 -7.57 8.14
CA LYS A 72 -9.27 -7.94 9.34
C LYS A 72 -8.20 -8.98 9.03
N VAL A 73 -8.59 -10.07 8.36
CA VAL A 73 -7.65 -11.16 8.03
C VAL A 73 -6.56 -10.62 7.09
N TYR A 74 -6.92 -9.77 6.13
CA TYR A 74 -5.98 -9.07 5.27
C TYR A 74 -4.93 -8.28 6.07
N VAL A 75 -5.36 -7.38 6.96
CA VAL A 75 -4.44 -6.55 7.77
C VAL A 75 -3.56 -7.42 8.67
N VAL A 76 -4.12 -8.46 9.28
CA VAL A 76 -3.35 -9.41 10.10
C VAL A 76 -2.30 -10.14 9.26
N MET A 77 -2.65 -10.62 8.06
CA MET A 77 -1.68 -11.27 7.17
C MET A 77 -0.54 -10.33 6.79
N VAL A 78 -0.86 -9.09 6.36
CA VAL A 78 0.16 -8.11 5.99
C VAL A 78 1.13 -7.85 7.15
N LEU A 79 0.62 -7.64 8.37
CA LEU A 79 1.45 -7.42 9.54
C LEU A 79 2.27 -8.66 9.92
N CYS A 80 1.66 -9.85 9.92
CA CYS A 80 2.36 -11.10 10.24
C CYS A 80 3.53 -11.36 9.28
N PHE A 81 3.31 -11.24 7.96
CA PHE A 81 4.38 -11.44 6.98
C PHE A 81 5.45 -10.34 7.06
N SER A 82 5.05 -9.08 7.25
CA SER A 82 5.99 -7.96 7.39
C SER A 82 6.90 -8.16 8.61
N VAL A 83 6.35 -8.56 9.75
CA VAL A 83 7.13 -8.85 10.97
C VAL A 83 7.99 -10.09 10.80
N ALA A 84 7.48 -11.16 10.19
CA ALA A 84 8.26 -12.37 9.93
C ALA A 84 9.49 -12.09 9.06
N ILE A 85 9.33 -11.28 8.00
CA ILE A 85 10.44 -10.85 7.14
C ILE A 85 11.41 -9.95 7.91
N ALA A 86 10.90 -8.99 8.69
CA ALA A 86 11.75 -8.12 9.50
C ALA A 86 12.62 -8.90 10.50
N VAL A 87 12.05 -9.91 11.16
CA VAL A 87 12.79 -10.81 12.07
C VAL A 87 13.80 -11.68 11.32
N ASN A 88 13.51 -12.10 10.09
CA ASN A 88 14.44 -12.91 9.31
C ASN A 88 15.68 -12.12 8.83
N ILE A 89 15.54 -10.81 8.62
CA ILE A 89 16.62 -9.93 8.15
C ILE A 89 17.57 -9.52 9.29
N ILE A 90 17.11 -9.60 10.55
CA ILE A 90 17.89 -9.32 11.77
C ILE A 90 18.70 -10.55 12.19
#